data_AF-A0A2H0G4H7-F1
#
_entry.id   AF-A0A2H0G4H7-F1
#
_cell.length_a   1.000
_cell.length_b   1.000
_cell.length_c   1.000
_cell.angle_alpha   90.00
_cell.angle_beta   90.00
_cell.angle_gamma   90.00
#
_symmetry.space_group_name_H-M   'P 1'
#
loop_
_entity.id
_entity.type
_entity.pdbx_description
1 polymer ?
#
loop_
_entity_poly.entity_id
_entity_poly.type
_entity_poly.pdbx_seq_one_letter_code
_entity_poly.pdbx_strand_id
1 'polypeptide(L)'
;MSAFLWVEDFEGGQYREFGHALFGRALGLAANDFPDNESGLRDFMKSRQVELTTSFAEAARRMDENLRDYDYVVLDIDLNLLGEDVDDDLPWVLPLLERWYGYDPKAKSVEDSYNAARQKMKEVAGYHLFIDLVMNRGFPRERILFCSNHGNHLDTINKSFEPARMEAPSIYKKSDDTVKEWIADQSEKPYIKLRRWVILACQELLEQMRRGKTHFTMRDLLPNGDTQLAPINAEFLLETLARLLPAHENSEFERKIAFRLFARTLTQDWDKVDYKNKEKKIKQPVKAFSAVLVNVRNWTSHDAKALSVMDEGDIAYLFLIAMRSCFELPNDKLEDYEKALFPLIGDMADIDMSELAQDYMRSYEELESKYVLLNMADSKDYFSIRVNALQQGGKITPVEQAKLLYQILWHELHWGRDKVFSPQPGYFSKPAFLDQLTRRIYRRSFHS
;
A
#
# COMPACT_ATOMS: atom_id res chain seq x y z
N MET A 1 -5.61 5.17 -5.20
CA MET A 1 -6.78 4.29 -5.07
C MET A 1 -6.29 2.89 -4.76
N SER A 2 -7.04 2.11 -3.98
CA SER A 2 -6.88 0.65 -3.91
C SER A 2 -7.05 0.01 -5.30
N ALA A 3 -6.44 -1.16 -5.53
CA ALA A 3 -6.59 -1.87 -6.80
C ALA A 3 -7.82 -2.78 -6.79
N PHE A 4 -8.64 -2.71 -7.84
CA PHE A 4 -9.85 -3.52 -7.99
C PHE A 4 -9.75 -4.44 -9.21
N LEU A 5 -10.22 -5.67 -9.07
CA LEU A 5 -10.65 -6.48 -10.20
C LEU A 5 -12.18 -6.36 -10.32
N TRP A 6 -12.66 -5.84 -11.43
CA TRP A 6 -14.08 -5.70 -11.73
C TRP A 6 -14.46 -6.72 -12.81
N VAL A 7 -15.35 -7.64 -12.48
CA VAL A 7 -15.84 -8.69 -13.37
C VAL A 7 -17.29 -8.41 -13.70
N GLU A 8 -17.58 -8.11 -14.97
CA GLU A 8 -18.86 -7.57 -15.42
C GLU A 8 -19.08 -7.86 -16.90
N ASP A 9 -20.24 -8.39 -17.28
CA ASP A 9 -20.49 -8.83 -18.66
C ASP A 9 -21.27 -7.80 -19.53
N PHE A 10 -21.69 -6.67 -18.93
CA PHE A 10 -22.34 -5.53 -19.59
C PHE A 10 -23.45 -5.90 -20.57
N GLU A 11 -24.33 -6.85 -20.26
CA GLU A 11 -25.44 -7.22 -21.14
C GLU A 11 -26.20 -5.97 -21.66
N GLY A 12 -26.07 -5.67 -22.96
CA GLY A 12 -26.72 -4.51 -23.61
C GLY A 12 -25.88 -3.23 -23.73
N GLY A 13 -24.59 -3.24 -23.39
CA GLY A 13 -23.63 -2.18 -23.76
C GLY A 13 -23.69 -0.90 -22.91
N GLN A 14 -24.20 -0.97 -21.69
CA GLN A 14 -24.33 0.18 -20.77
C GLN A 14 -23.02 0.48 -20.02
N TYR A 15 -21.91 0.57 -20.75
CA TYR A 15 -20.56 0.67 -20.20
C TYR A 15 -20.38 1.92 -19.31
N ARG A 16 -20.81 3.08 -19.82
CA ARG A 16 -20.69 4.36 -19.13
C ARG A 16 -21.49 4.37 -17.84
N GLU A 17 -22.75 3.94 -17.92
CA GLU A 17 -23.70 3.97 -16.81
C GLU A 17 -23.22 3.08 -15.66
N PHE A 18 -22.80 1.85 -15.96
CA PHE A 18 -22.28 0.94 -14.94
C PHE A 18 -20.94 1.41 -14.35
N GLY A 19 -20.02 1.88 -15.19
CA GLY A 19 -18.75 2.43 -14.71
C GLY A 19 -18.94 3.60 -13.74
N HIS A 20 -19.82 4.54 -14.09
CA HIS A 20 -20.16 5.66 -13.21
C HIS A 20 -20.94 5.22 -11.96
N ALA A 21 -21.91 4.32 -12.08
CA ALA A 21 -22.71 3.86 -10.95
C ALA A 21 -21.86 3.21 -9.85
N LEU A 22 -20.86 2.41 -10.24
CA LEU A 22 -19.98 1.73 -9.29
C LEU A 22 -18.82 2.62 -8.82
N PHE A 23 -18.13 3.29 -9.74
CA PHE A 23 -16.85 3.95 -9.45
C PHE A 23 -16.89 5.48 -9.48
N GLY A 24 -17.99 6.10 -9.93
CA GLY A 24 -18.09 7.57 -10.07
C GLY A 24 -17.79 8.31 -8.78
N ARG A 25 -18.33 7.83 -7.64
CA ARG A 25 -18.08 8.41 -6.30
C ARG A 25 -16.62 8.23 -5.86
N ALA A 26 -16.08 7.02 -5.99
CA ALA A 26 -14.70 6.71 -5.59
C ALA A 26 -13.66 7.50 -6.41
N LEU A 27 -13.96 7.76 -7.67
CA LEU A 27 -13.09 8.50 -8.59
C LEU A 27 -13.34 10.02 -8.57
N GLY A 28 -14.46 10.48 -8.00
CA GLY A 28 -14.86 11.89 -8.03
C GLY A 28 -15.17 12.39 -9.44
N LEU A 29 -15.73 11.54 -10.30
CA LEU A 29 -15.98 11.81 -11.72
C LEU A 29 -17.48 11.81 -12.04
N ALA A 30 -17.87 12.63 -13.02
CA ALA A 30 -19.23 12.66 -13.54
C ALA A 30 -19.44 11.55 -14.59
N ALA A 31 -20.69 11.21 -14.87
CA ALA A 31 -21.03 10.14 -15.83
C ALA A 31 -20.42 10.36 -17.22
N ASN A 32 -20.36 11.60 -17.70
CA ASN A 32 -19.82 11.93 -19.02
C ASN A 32 -18.30 11.76 -19.13
N ASP A 33 -17.60 11.60 -18.00
CA ASP A 33 -16.16 11.33 -17.99
C ASP A 33 -15.85 9.86 -18.30
N PHE A 34 -16.85 8.97 -18.24
CA PHE A 34 -16.70 7.55 -18.51
C PHE A 34 -16.92 7.24 -20.01
N PRO A 35 -16.07 6.40 -20.62
CA PRO A 35 -16.27 5.90 -21.97
C PRO A 35 -17.55 5.07 -22.10
N ASP A 36 -18.15 5.07 -23.30
CA ASP A 36 -19.38 4.37 -23.64
C ASP A 36 -19.17 3.08 -24.45
N ASN A 37 -17.91 2.62 -24.56
CA ASN A 37 -17.56 1.37 -25.22
C ASN A 37 -16.58 0.58 -24.35
N GLU A 38 -16.57 -0.75 -24.52
CA GLU A 38 -15.79 -1.66 -23.68
C GLU A 38 -14.30 -1.34 -23.67
N SER A 39 -13.68 -1.23 -24.85
CA SER A 39 -12.24 -0.99 -24.98
C SER A 39 -11.83 0.32 -24.31
N GLY A 40 -12.57 1.41 -24.58
CA GLY A 40 -12.33 2.70 -23.95
C GLY A 40 -12.49 2.63 -22.43
N LEU A 41 -13.55 1.97 -21.93
CA LEU A 41 -13.79 1.83 -20.50
C LEU A 41 -12.67 1.03 -19.82
N ARG A 42 -12.26 -0.08 -20.43
CA ARG A 42 -11.19 -0.95 -19.91
C ARG A 42 -9.88 -0.17 -19.72
N ASP A 43 -9.45 0.58 -20.73
CA ASP A 43 -8.23 1.41 -20.64
C ASP A 43 -8.37 2.53 -19.61
N PHE A 44 -9.54 3.19 -19.60
CA PHE A 44 -9.86 4.24 -18.65
C PHE A 44 -9.81 3.77 -17.20
N MET A 45 -10.40 2.61 -16.91
CA MET A 45 -10.42 1.98 -15.58
C MET A 45 -9.03 1.49 -15.18
N LYS A 46 -8.28 0.88 -16.11
CA LYS A 46 -6.92 0.38 -15.86
C LYS A 46 -5.97 1.50 -15.42
N SER A 47 -6.06 2.68 -16.04
CA SER A 47 -5.28 3.86 -15.64
C SER A 47 -5.55 4.33 -14.20
N ARG A 48 -6.64 3.85 -13.59
CA ARG A 48 -7.10 4.17 -12.23
C ARG A 48 -7.00 2.98 -11.27
N GLN A 49 -6.21 1.97 -11.61
CA GLN A 49 -6.02 0.75 -10.80
C GLN A 49 -7.28 -0.12 -10.70
N VAL A 50 -8.17 -0.06 -11.70
CA VAL A 50 -9.31 -0.97 -11.81
C VAL A 50 -9.16 -1.80 -13.07
N GLU A 51 -8.90 -3.09 -12.92
CA GLU A 51 -8.85 -4.02 -14.05
C GLU A 51 -10.24 -4.55 -14.31
N LEU A 52 -10.76 -4.29 -15.51
CA LEU A 52 -12.05 -4.79 -15.96
C LEU A 52 -11.84 -6.08 -16.76
N THR A 53 -12.64 -7.10 -16.46
CA THR A 53 -12.75 -8.36 -17.22
C THR A 53 -14.21 -8.64 -17.54
N THR A 54 -14.51 -9.14 -18.74
CA THR A 54 -15.90 -9.23 -19.24
C THR A 54 -16.43 -10.66 -19.41
N SER A 55 -15.64 -11.65 -19.02
CA SER A 55 -16.05 -13.05 -19.01
C SER A 55 -15.53 -13.80 -17.77
N PHE A 56 -16.17 -14.92 -17.47
CA PHE A 56 -15.73 -15.85 -16.43
C PHE A 56 -14.29 -16.34 -16.69
N ALA A 57 -14.00 -16.79 -17.92
CA ALA A 57 -12.70 -17.35 -18.26
C ALA A 57 -11.58 -16.30 -18.16
N GLU A 58 -11.83 -15.08 -18.63
CA GLU A 58 -10.88 -13.98 -18.48
C GLU A 58 -10.60 -13.70 -17.00
N ALA A 59 -11.64 -13.56 -16.18
CA ALA A 59 -11.50 -13.33 -14.75
C ALA A 59 -10.74 -14.47 -14.04
N ALA A 60 -11.08 -15.72 -14.33
CA ALA A 60 -10.42 -16.89 -13.76
C ALA A 60 -8.91 -16.92 -14.08
N ARG A 61 -8.55 -16.65 -15.34
CA ARG A 61 -7.15 -16.52 -15.77
C ARG A 61 -6.42 -15.40 -15.02
N ARG A 62 -7.02 -14.21 -14.92
CA ARG A 62 -6.41 -13.08 -14.18
C ARG A 62 -6.22 -13.37 -12.70
N MET A 63 -7.16 -14.07 -12.08
CA MET A 63 -7.04 -14.53 -10.69
C MET A 63 -5.94 -15.60 -10.54
N ASP A 64 -5.62 -16.34 -11.59
CA ASP A 64 -4.51 -17.29 -11.56
C ASP A 64 -3.14 -16.63 -11.66
N GLU A 65 -3.01 -15.70 -12.59
CA GLU A 65 -1.74 -15.04 -12.87
C GLU A 65 -1.39 -14.00 -11.80
N ASN A 66 -2.36 -13.16 -11.42
CA ASN A 66 -2.07 -11.86 -10.80
C ASN A 66 -2.99 -11.51 -9.60
N LEU A 67 -3.56 -12.48 -8.89
CA LEU A 67 -4.48 -12.18 -7.77
C LEU A 67 -3.90 -11.22 -6.72
N ARG A 68 -2.58 -11.27 -6.50
CA ARG A 68 -1.88 -10.40 -5.54
C ARG A 68 -1.92 -8.92 -5.92
N ASP A 69 -2.18 -8.64 -7.19
CA ASP A 69 -2.26 -7.29 -7.74
C ASP A 69 -3.62 -6.64 -7.48
N TYR A 70 -4.59 -7.36 -6.91
CA TYR A 70 -5.89 -6.81 -6.53
C TYR A 70 -6.02 -6.73 -5.01
N ASP A 71 -6.58 -5.62 -4.54
CA ASP A 71 -6.94 -5.45 -3.13
C ASP A 71 -8.40 -5.85 -2.88
N TYR A 72 -9.25 -5.65 -3.90
CA TYR A 72 -10.68 -5.90 -3.87
C TYR A 72 -11.15 -6.53 -5.18
N VAL A 73 -12.26 -7.26 -5.11
CA VAL A 73 -12.93 -7.81 -6.29
C VAL A 73 -14.38 -7.36 -6.28
N VAL A 74 -14.88 -6.87 -7.41
CA VAL A 74 -16.31 -6.62 -7.66
C VAL A 74 -16.77 -7.64 -8.68
N LEU A 75 -17.73 -8.49 -8.31
CA LEU A 75 -18.23 -9.57 -9.15
C LEU A 75 -19.70 -9.37 -9.48
N ASP A 76 -20.05 -9.51 -10.76
CA ASP A 76 -21.42 -9.84 -11.15
C ASP A 76 -21.69 -11.35 -10.98
N ILE A 77 -22.96 -11.72 -10.82
CA ILE A 77 -23.43 -13.12 -10.76
C ILE A 77 -23.45 -13.75 -12.15
N ASP A 78 -24.15 -13.08 -13.03
CA ASP A 78 -24.44 -13.54 -14.37
C ASP A 78 -23.27 -13.09 -15.23
N LEU A 79 -22.49 -14.05 -15.72
CA LEU A 79 -21.31 -13.74 -16.52
C LEU A 79 -21.29 -14.58 -17.77
N ASN A 80 -21.04 -13.94 -18.90
CA ASN A 80 -20.62 -14.66 -20.09
C ASN A 80 -19.42 -15.56 -19.78
N LEU A 81 -19.49 -16.84 -20.20
CA LEU A 81 -18.43 -17.80 -19.86
C LEU A 81 -17.14 -17.57 -20.64
N LEU A 82 -17.27 -17.13 -21.88
CA LEU A 82 -16.20 -16.91 -22.85
C LEU A 82 -16.19 -15.43 -23.23
N GLY A 83 -15.01 -14.87 -23.40
CA GLY A 83 -14.75 -13.53 -23.91
C GLY A 83 -14.46 -13.55 -25.42
N GLU A 84 -13.60 -12.63 -25.86
CA GLU A 84 -13.23 -12.49 -27.28
C GLU A 84 -12.36 -13.65 -27.79
N ASP A 85 -11.49 -14.21 -26.94
CA ASP A 85 -10.57 -15.29 -27.31
C ASP A 85 -11.09 -16.66 -26.84
N VAL A 86 -11.98 -17.24 -27.67
CA VAL A 86 -12.69 -18.48 -27.34
C VAL A 86 -11.74 -19.66 -27.11
N ASP A 87 -10.69 -19.77 -27.94
CA ASP A 87 -9.77 -20.92 -27.88
C ASP A 87 -8.95 -20.91 -26.59
N ASP A 88 -8.51 -19.72 -26.15
CA ASP A 88 -7.81 -19.53 -24.87
C ASP A 88 -8.73 -19.70 -23.65
N ASP A 89 -10.02 -19.40 -23.80
CA ASP A 89 -10.99 -19.42 -22.70
C ASP A 89 -11.59 -20.81 -22.44
N LEU A 90 -11.75 -21.64 -23.47
CA LEU A 90 -12.33 -22.99 -23.36
C LEU A 90 -11.67 -23.88 -22.29
N PRO A 91 -10.33 -23.92 -22.13
CA PRO A 91 -9.67 -24.68 -21.06
C PRO A 91 -10.12 -24.32 -19.64
N TRP A 92 -10.58 -23.09 -19.41
CA TRP A 92 -11.06 -22.63 -18.10
C TRP A 92 -12.53 -23.01 -17.83
N VAL A 93 -13.30 -23.26 -18.89
CA VAL A 93 -14.76 -23.45 -18.82
C VAL A 93 -15.15 -24.92 -18.95
N LEU A 94 -14.61 -25.63 -19.93
CA LEU A 94 -15.03 -27.01 -20.25
C LEU A 94 -14.93 -27.98 -19.06
N PRO A 95 -13.85 -27.97 -18.23
CA PRO A 95 -13.77 -28.87 -17.09
C PRO A 95 -14.89 -28.66 -16.06
N LEU A 96 -15.34 -27.41 -15.89
CA LEU A 96 -16.43 -27.07 -14.97
C LEU A 96 -17.78 -27.51 -15.53
N LEU A 97 -17.99 -27.30 -16.84
CA LEU A 97 -19.22 -27.73 -17.51
C LEU A 97 -19.40 -29.25 -17.47
N GLU A 98 -18.33 -30.01 -17.74
CA GLU A 98 -18.36 -31.48 -17.70
C GLU A 98 -18.61 -31.96 -16.26
N ARG A 99 -17.89 -31.39 -15.29
CA ARG A 99 -17.94 -31.83 -13.89
C ARG A 99 -19.27 -31.52 -13.20
N TRP A 100 -19.86 -30.35 -13.48
CA TRP A 100 -20.95 -29.82 -12.67
C TRP A 100 -22.25 -29.54 -13.43
N TYR A 101 -22.20 -29.41 -14.76
CA TYR A 101 -23.36 -28.95 -15.56
C TYR A 101 -23.84 -29.96 -16.61
N GLY A 102 -23.23 -31.15 -16.68
CA GLY A 102 -23.66 -32.24 -17.53
C GLY A 102 -23.31 -32.05 -19.01
N TYR A 103 -22.25 -31.28 -19.30
CA TYR A 103 -21.65 -31.30 -20.62
C TYR A 103 -21.03 -32.69 -20.88
N ASP A 104 -21.46 -33.33 -21.97
CA ASP A 104 -20.94 -34.63 -22.39
C ASP A 104 -20.32 -34.49 -23.79
N PRO A 105 -18.98 -34.52 -23.90
CA PRO A 105 -18.29 -34.42 -25.19
C PRO A 105 -18.54 -35.64 -26.10
N LYS A 106 -19.21 -36.69 -25.60
CA LYS A 106 -19.60 -37.90 -26.35
C LYS A 106 -21.10 -37.94 -26.66
N ALA A 107 -21.85 -36.89 -26.33
CA ALA A 107 -23.26 -36.80 -26.65
C ALA A 107 -23.49 -36.89 -28.17
N LYS A 108 -24.65 -37.38 -28.57
CA LYS A 108 -25.06 -37.41 -29.99
C LYS A 108 -25.05 -36.01 -30.63
N SER A 109 -25.37 -35.00 -29.83
CA SER A 109 -25.27 -33.58 -30.17
C SER A 109 -24.42 -32.90 -29.10
N VAL A 110 -23.13 -32.77 -29.38
CA VAL A 110 -22.16 -32.12 -28.48
C VAL A 110 -22.52 -30.64 -28.31
N GLU A 111 -22.98 -29.98 -29.36
CA GLU A 111 -23.39 -28.58 -29.34
C GLU A 111 -24.60 -28.34 -28.43
N ASP A 112 -25.63 -29.20 -28.49
CA ASP A 112 -26.80 -29.07 -27.60
C ASP A 112 -26.42 -29.32 -26.14
N SER A 113 -25.57 -30.33 -25.88
CA SER A 113 -25.06 -30.61 -24.54
C SER A 113 -24.25 -29.43 -23.99
N TYR A 114 -23.38 -28.86 -24.82
CA TYR A 114 -22.58 -27.69 -24.47
C TYR A 114 -23.45 -26.47 -24.19
N ASN A 115 -24.38 -26.12 -25.08
CA ASN A 115 -25.23 -24.94 -24.94
C ASN A 115 -26.15 -25.05 -23.70
N ALA A 116 -26.69 -26.23 -23.43
CA ALA A 116 -27.50 -26.47 -22.24
C ALA A 116 -26.68 -26.35 -20.94
N ALA A 117 -25.47 -26.89 -20.91
CA ALA A 117 -24.57 -26.77 -19.75
C ALA A 117 -24.10 -25.33 -19.56
N ARG A 118 -23.72 -24.65 -20.64
CA ARG A 118 -23.28 -23.25 -20.68
C ARG A 118 -24.34 -22.32 -20.11
N GLN A 119 -25.59 -22.46 -20.54
CA GLN A 119 -26.68 -21.60 -20.04
C GLN A 119 -26.87 -21.74 -18.53
N LYS A 120 -26.82 -22.96 -18.00
CA LYS A 120 -26.93 -23.21 -16.56
C LYS A 120 -25.76 -22.64 -15.76
N MET A 121 -24.54 -22.72 -16.30
CA MET A 121 -23.37 -22.17 -15.62
C MET A 121 -23.36 -20.65 -15.67
N LYS A 122 -23.81 -20.02 -16.77
CA LYS A 122 -23.89 -18.57 -16.95
C LYS A 122 -24.58 -17.89 -15.77
N GLU A 123 -25.71 -18.46 -15.34
CA GLU A 123 -26.56 -17.94 -14.24
C GLU A 123 -25.89 -17.94 -12.86
N VAL A 124 -24.75 -18.62 -12.71
CA VAL A 124 -24.04 -18.74 -11.43
C VAL A 124 -22.51 -18.64 -11.58
N ALA A 125 -22.03 -18.13 -12.71
CA ALA A 125 -20.61 -18.11 -13.04
C ALA A 125 -19.81 -17.23 -12.06
N GLY A 126 -20.37 -16.08 -11.67
CA GLY A 126 -19.78 -15.23 -10.63
C GLY A 126 -19.60 -15.95 -9.28
N TYR A 127 -20.50 -16.87 -8.94
CA TYR A 127 -20.37 -17.65 -7.71
C TYR A 127 -19.24 -18.67 -7.76
N HIS A 128 -18.97 -19.26 -8.92
CA HIS A 128 -17.79 -20.12 -9.07
C HIS A 128 -16.51 -19.35 -8.83
N LEU A 129 -16.40 -18.13 -9.37
CA LEU A 129 -15.27 -17.25 -9.09
C LEU A 129 -15.16 -16.92 -7.60
N PHE A 130 -16.28 -16.59 -6.95
CA PHE A 130 -16.31 -16.32 -5.52
C PHE A 130 -15.83 -17.51 -4.68
N ILE A 131 -16.32 -18.72 -4.98
CA ILE A 131 -15.90 -19.93 -4.26
C ILE A 131 -14.42 -20.21 -4.49
N ASP A 132 -13.92 -20.10 -5.73
CA ASP A 132 -12.51 -20.29 -6.03
C ASP A 132 -11.61 -19.29 -5.29
N LEU A 133 -11.98 -18.01 -5.34
CA LEU A 133 -11.30 -16.92 -4.63
C LEU A 133 -11.18 -17.21 -3.14
N VAL A 134 -12.29 -17.52 -2.47
CA VAL A 134 -12.31 -17.69 -1.01
C VAL A 134 -11.72 -19.03 -0.59
N MET A 135 -12.13 -20.13 -1.23
CA MET A 135 -11.82 -21.48 -0.76
C MET A 135 -10.47 -21.99 -1.25
N ASN A 136 -10.11 -21.72 -2.50
CA ASN A 136 -8.89 -22.27 -3.10
C ASN A 136 -7.74 -21.27 -3.05
N ARG A 137 -8.02 -19.97 -3.22
CA ARG A 137 -7.00 -18.91 -3.26
C ARG A 137 -6.85 -18.18 -1.94
N GLY A 138 -7.77 -18.39 -1.00
CA GLY A 138 -7.75 -17.76 0.31
C GLY A 138 -7.95 -16.25 0.27
N PHE A 139 -8.57 -15.69 -0.77
CA PHE A 139 -8.84 -14.25 -0.88
C PHE A 139 -9.89 -13.81 0.16
N PRO A 140 -9.74 -12.63 0.78
CA PRO A 140 -10.59 -12.26 1.90
C PRO A 140 -12.03 -11.99 1.43
N ARG A 141 -13.00 -12.70 2.02
CA ARG A 141 -14.41 -12.60 1.64
C ARG A 141 -14.94 -11.18 1.82
N GLU A 142 -14.52 -10.48 2.86
CA GLU A 142 -14.90 -9.08 3.14
C GLU A 142 -14.37 -8.07 2.12
N ARG A 143 -13.53 -8.51 1.17
CA ARG A 143 -13.01 -7.71 0.06
C ARG A 143 -13.59 -8.08 -1.29
N ILE A 144 -14.58 -8.95 -1.30
CA ILE A 144 -15.34 -9.30 -2.49
C ILE A 144 -16.70 -8.65 -2.37
N LEU A 145 -16.99 -7.71 -3.25
CA LEU A 145 -18.31 -7.13 -3.40
C LEU A 145 -19.06 -7.89 -4.48
N PHE A 146 -20.19 -8.47 -4.10
CA PHE A 146 -20.99 -9.29 -4.98
C PHE A 146 -22.24 -8.52 -5.39
N CYS A 147 -22.39 -8.29 -6.69
CA CYS A 147 -23.46 -7.48 -7.26
C CYS A 147 -24.32 -8.32 -8.20
N SER A 148 -25.63 -8.04 -8.25
CA SER A 148 -26.49 -8.60 -9.30
C SER A 148 -27.77 -7.79 -9.45
N ASN A 149 -28.25 -7.68 -10.68
CA ASN A 149 -29.57 -7.13 -10.98
C ASN A 149 -30.66 -8.21 -11.06
N HIS A 150 -30.29 -9.50 -11.10
CA HIS A 150 -31.18 -10.63 -11.30
C HIS A 150 -31.52 -11.31 -9.96
N GLY A 151 -32.45 -10.70 -9.21
CA GLY A 151 -32.81 -11.12 -7.86
C GLY A 151 -33.39 -12.53 -7.71
N ASN A 152 -33.85 -13.16 -8.80
CA ASN A 152 -34.56 -14.44 -8.74
C ASN A 152 -33.66 -15.63 -8.38
N HIS A 153 -32.35 -15.54 -8.63
CA HIS A 153 -31.40 -16.63 -8.32
C HIS A 153 -30.85 -16.54 -6.90
N LEU A 154 -30.93 -15.38 -6.26
CA LEU A 154 -30.35 -15.10 -4.94
C LEU A 154 -30.79 -16.11 -3.87
N ASP A 155 -32.07 -16.45 -3.82
CA ASP A 155 -32.61 -17.40 -2.84
C ASP A 155 -32.05 -18.81 -3.03
N THR A 156 -31.87 -19.24 -4.28
CA THR A 156 -31.33 -20.56 -4.59
C THR A 156 -29.86 -20.64 -4.22
N ILE A 157 -29.08 -19.59 -4.49
CA ILE A 157 -27.70 -19.58 -4.06
C ILE A 157 -27.59 -19.48 -2.54
N ASN A 158 -28.35 -18.62 -1.86
CA ASN A 158 -28.29 -18.55 -0.40
C ASN A 158 -28.57 -19.92 0.26
N LYS A 159 -29.51 -20.69 -0.29
CA LYS A 159 -29.81 -22.06 0.16
C LYS A 159 -28.68 -23.07 -0.09
N SER A 160 -27.76 -22.82 -1.01
CA SER A 160 -26.64 -23.75 -1.26
C SER A 160 -25.51 -23.64 -0.23
N PHE A 161 -25.39 -22.50 0.46
CA PHE A 161 -24.40 -22.28 1.51
C PHE A 161 -24.80 -22.92 2.86
N GLU A 162 -26.09 -23.03 3.15
CA GLU A 162 -26.60 -23.59 4.41
C GLU A 162 -26.16 -25.04 4.66
N PRO A 163 -26.28 -25.99 3.70
CA PRO A 163 -25.78 -27.36 3.87
C PRO A 163 -24.26 -27.43 4.10
N ALA A 164 -23.51 -26.49 3.51
CA ALA A 164 -22.07 -26.39 3.67
C ALA A 164 -21.66 -25.73 5.01
N ARG A 165 -22.63 -25.24 5.80
CA ARG A 165 -22.40 -24.45 7.03
C ARG A 165 -21.51 -23.24 6.79
N MET A 166 -21.62 -22.68 5.59
CA MET A 166 -20.94 -21.46 5.20
C MET A 166 -21.92 -20.30 5.27
N GLU A 167 -21.42 -19.12 5.59
CA GLU A 167 -22.23 -17.91 5.50
C GLU A 167 -22.23 -17.42 4.05
N ALA A 168 -23.42 -17.22 3.48
CA ALA A 168 -23.58 -16.75 2.11
C ALA A 168 -23.07 -15.31 1.96
N PRO A 169 -22.41 -14.94 0.85
CA PRO A 169 -22.00 -13.55 0.61
C PRO A 169 -23.22 -12.63 0.59
N SER A 170 -23.04 -11.40 1.08
CA SER A 170 -24.06 -10.35 0.89
C SER A 170 -24.08 -9.93 -0.57
N ILE A 171 -25.28 -9.86 -1.15
CA ILE A 171 -25.46 -9.58 -2.57
C ILE A 171 -26.26 -8.30 -2.70
N TYR A 172 -25.70 -7.36 -3.43
CA TYR A 172 -26.28 -6.03 -3.59
C TYR A 172 -26.80 -5.84 -5.01
N LYS A 173 -27.84 -5.02 -5.16
CA LYS A 173 -28.23 -4.53 -6.48
C LYS A 173 -27.21 -3.50 -6.94
N LYS A 174 -26.88 -3.47 -8.23
CA LYS A 174 -25.87 -2.51 -8.77
C LYS A 174 -26.29 -1.05 -8.57
N SER A 175 -27.60 -0.80 -8.50
CA SER A 175 -28.19 0.52 -8.25
C SER A 175 -28.28 0.91 -6.77
N ASP A 176 -27.84 0.05 -5.85
CA ASP A 176 -27.84 0.33 -4.42
C ASP A 176 -26.75 1.33 -4.06
N ASP A 177 -27.12 2.39 -3.35
CA ASP A 177 -26.19 3.41 -2.86
C ASP A 177 -25.11 2.83 -1.93
N THR A 178 -25.39 1.68 -1.30
CA THR A 178 -24.44 0.93 -0.48
C THR A 178 -23.24 0.44 -1.30
N VAL A 179 -23.42 0.10 -2.58
CA VAL A 179 -22.34 -0.42 -3.45
C VAL A 179 -21.32 0.68 -3.76
N LYS A 180 -21.80 1.84 -4.23
CA LYS A 180 -20.93 3.00 -4.52
C LYS A 180 -20.25 3.53 -3.26
N GLU A 181 -20.92 3.44 -2.10
CA GLU A 181 -20.34 3.78 -0.81
C GLU A 181 -19.25 2.82 -0.40
N TRP A 182 -19.51 1.51 -0.49
CA TRP A 182 -18.52 0.50 -0.18
C TRP A 182 -17.27 0.67 -1.04
N ILE A 183 -17.41 0.85 -2.36
CA ILE A 183 -16.26 1.05 -3.26
C ILE A 183 -15.48 2.32 -2.87
N ALA A 184 -16.17 3.43 -2.62
CA ALA A 184 -15.53 4.68 -2.20
C ALA A 184 -14.75 4.49 -0.88
N ASP A 185 -15.37 3.89 0.13
CA ASP A 185 -14.75 3.65 1.44
C ASP A 185 -13.54 2.71 1.33
N GLN A 186 -13.68 1.60 0.59
CA GLN A 186 -12.61 0.64 0.35
C GLN A 186 -11.44 1.24 -0.45
N SER A 187 -11.74 2.12 -1.40
CA SER A 187 -10.74 2.78 -2.23
C SER A 187 -9.82 3.73 -1.45
N GLU A 188 -10.33 4.22 -0.31
CA GLU A 188 -9.70 5.22 0.54
C GLU A 188 -9.10 4.65 1.83
N LYS A 189 -9.27 3.34 2.12
CA LYS A 189 -8.72 2.71 3.32
C LYS A 189 -7.21 2.92 3.45
N PRO A 190 -6.72 3.56 4.53
CA PRO A 190 -5.31 3.89 4.69
C PRO A 190 -4.36 2.70 4.55
N TYR A 191 -4.69 1.57 5.20
CA TYR A 191 -3.82 0.39 5.20
C TYR A 191 -3.63 -0.19 3.80
N ILE A 192 -4.72 -0.25 3.02
CA ILE A 192 -4.68 -0.78 1.66
C ILE A 192 -3.91 0.15 0.74
N LYS A 193 -4.11 1.48 0.87
CA LYS A 193 -3.29 2.46 0.16
C LYS A 193 -1.81 2.29 0.46
N LEU A 194 -1.44 2.21 1.74
CA LEU A 194 -0.05 1.98 2.16
C LEU A 194 0.51 0.73 1.49
N ARG A 195 -0.16 -0.40 1.65
CA ARG A 195 0.25 -1.69 1.07
C ARG A 195 0.44 -1.59 -0.44
N ARG A 196 -0.55 -1.08 -1.16
CA ARG A 196 -0.56 -0.97 -2.62
C ARG A 196 0.62 -0.15 -3.11
N TRP A 197 0.81 1.04 -2.54
CA TRP A 197 1.87 1.94 -2.99
C TRP A 197 3.26 1.49 -2.59
N VAL A 198 3.41 0.76 -1.49
CA VAL A 198 4.67 0.06 -1.17
C VAL A 198 5.01 -0.99 -2.23
N ILE A 199 4.04 -1.82 -2.63
CA ILE A 199 4.24 -2.83 -3.69
C ILE A 199 4.65 -2.16 -5.00
N LEU A 200 3.89 -1.16 -5.45
CA LEU A 200 4.16 -0.42 -6.69
C LEU A 200 5.52 0.29 -6.65
N ALA A 201 5.85 0.93 -5.53
CA ALA A 201 7.16 1.56 -5.34
C ALA A 201 8.30 0.55 -5.46
N CYS A 202 8.16 -0.63 -4.85
CA CYS A 202 9.18 -1.68 -4.91
C CYS A 202 9.35 -2.22 -6.34
N GLN A 203 8.25 -2.46 -7.06
CA GLN A 203 8.28 -2.89 -8.46
C GLN A 203 8.90 -1.81 -9.36
N GLU A 204 8.51 -0.55 -9.18
CA GLU A 204 9.01 0.57 -9.96
C GLU A 204 10.53 0.75 -9.74
N LEU A 205 10.99 0.78 -8.49
CA LEU A 205 12.41 0.91 -8.16
C LEU A 205 13.22 -0.26 -8.73
N LEU A 206 12.71 -1.48 -8.65
CA LEU A 206 13.36 -2.66 -9.22
C LEU A 206 13.50 -2.54 -10.75
N GLU A 207 12.46 -2.07 -11.44
CA GLU A 207 12.51 -1.85 -12.89
C GLU A 207 13.43 -0.68 -13.26
N GLN A 208 13.41 0.42 -12.50
CA GLN A 208 14.33 1.54 -12.69
C GLN A 208 15.79 1.09 -12.52
N MET A 209 16.09 0.24 -11.53
CA MET A 209 17.42 -0.35 -11.33
C MET A 209 17.85 -1.23 -12.50
N ARG A 210 16.97 -2.14 -12.96
CA ARG A 210 17.25 -3.03 -14.11
C ARG A 210 17.55 -2.25 -15.39
N ARG A 211 16.90 -1.10 -15.55
CA ARG A 211 17.14 -0.16 -16.68
C ARG A 211 18.32 0.79 -16.45
N GLY A 212 19.01 0.72 -15.31
CA GLY A 212 20.11 1.62 -14.96
C GLY A 212 19.70 3.08 -14.74
N LYS A 213 18.42 3.35 -14.42
CA LYS A 213 17.90 4.70 -14.15
C LYS A 213 18.12 5.17 -12.71
N THR A 214 18.31 4.24 -11.78
CA THR A 214 18.64 4.52 -10.39
C THR A 214 19.66 3.50 -9.88
N HIS A 215 20.36 3.85 -8.80
CA HIS A 215 21.38 3.03 -8.17
C HIS A 215 21.09 2.85 -6.68
N PHE A 216 21.39 1.66 -6.17
CA PHE A 216 21.30 1.37 -4.74
C PHE A 216 22.57 1.86 -4.03
N THR A 217 22.45 2.94 -3.27
CA THR A 217 23.55 3.70 -2.66
C THR A 217 23.83 3.30 -1.20
N MET A 218 22.93 2.56 -0.55
CA MET A 218 23.14 2.13 0.85
C MET A 218 24.44 1.32 1.01
N ARG A 219 24.82 0.56 -0.03
CA ARG A 219 26.09 -0.19 -0.07
C ARG A 219 27.30 0.74 0.10
N ASP A 220 27.24 1.94 -0.47
CA ASP A 220 28.32 2.92 -0.39
C ASP A 220 28.43 3.54 1.01
N LEU A 221 27.42 3.37 1.86
CA LEU A 221 27.40 3.87 3.23
C LEU A 221 28.03 2.88 4.24
N LEU A 222 28.27 1.62 3.86
CA LEU A 222 28.84 0.59 4.73
C LEU A 222 30.39 0.70 4.85
N PRO A 223 30.99 0.39 6.01
CA PRO A 223 32.43 0.42 6.20
C PRO A 223 33.15 -0.55 5.25
N ASN A 224 34.30 -0.12 4.71
CA ASN A 224 35.22 -0.90 3.86
C ASN A 224 34.66 -1.51 2.57
N GLY A 225 33.46 -1.12 2.12
CA GLY A 225 32.81 -1.75 0.96
C GLY A 225 32.64 -3.25 1.14
N ASP A 226 32.58 -3.71 2.40
CA ASP A 226 32.83 -5.09 2.81
C ASP A 226 31.86 -6.05 2.10
N THR A 227 32.39 -6.77 1.11
CA THR A 227 31.67 -7.75 0.29
C THR A 227 31.23 -8.98 1.08
N GLN A 228 31.66 -9.13 2.34
CA GLN A 228 31.37 -10.30 3.17
C GLN A 228 30.11 -10.17 4.03
N LEU A 229 29.63 -8.95 4.30
CA LEU A 229 28.26 -8.79 4.79
C LEU A 229 27.36 -9.12 3.60
N ALA A 230 26.67 -10.27 3.66
CA ALA A 230 25.73 -10.74 2.63
C ALA A 230 25.06 -9.53 2.00
N PRO A 231 25.29 -9.26 0.69
CA PRO A 231 25.05 -7.96 0.12
C PRO A 231 23.60 -7.64 0.42
N ILE A 232 23.33 -6.49 1.04
CA ILE A 232 21.98 -5.93 1.06
C ILE A 232 21.61 -5.83 -0.42
N ASN A 233 20.94 -6.86 -0.92
CA ASN A 233 20.59 -6.96 -2.30
C ASN A 233 19.33 -6.13 -2.40
N ALA A 234 19.43 -5.01 -3.11
CA ALA A 234 18.30 -4.13 -3.33
C ALA A 234 17.08 -4.90 -3.84
N GLU A 235 17.29 -5.87 -4.75
CA GLU A 235 16.21 -6.73 -5.25
C GLU A 235 15.55 -7.52 -4.12
N PHE A 236 16.35 -8.17 -3.27
CA PHE A 236 15.85 -8.93 -2.12
C PHE A 236 15.11 -8.03 -1.12
N LEU A 237 15.65 -6.84 -0.83
CA LEU A 237 15.00 -5.87 0.06
C LEU A 237 13.65 -5.45 -0.49
N LEU A 238 13.59 -4.98 -1.74
CA LEU A 238 12.36 -4.52 -2.39
C LEU A 238 11.33 -5.64 -2.50
N GLU A 239 11.74 -6.83 -2.91
CA GLU A 239 10.88 -8.01 -2.96
C GLU A 239 10.33 -8.43 -1.59
N THR A 240 11.14 -8.30 -0.54
CA THR A 240 10.71 -8.62 0.82
C THR A 240 9.73 -7.58 1.32
N LEU A 241 10.03 -6.28 1.17
CA LEU A 241 9.14 -5.19 1.59
C LEU A 241 7.78 -5.27 0.90
N ALA A 242 7.74 -5.61 -0.39
CA ALA A 242 6.49 -5.80 -1.15
C ALA A 242 5.59 -6.93 -0.59
N ARG A 243 6.15 -7.87 0.19
CA ARG A 243 5.42 -9.03 0.75
C ARG A 243 5.10 -8.90 2.24
N LEU A 244 5.72 -7.95 2.94
CA LEU A 244 5.62 -7.85 4.40
C LEU A 244 4.30 -7.23 4.90
N LEU A 245 3.59 -6.50 4.04
CA LEU A 245 2.25 -6.00 4.34
C LEU A 245 1.21 -6.99 3.79
N PRO A 246 0.62 -7.84 4.65
CA PRO A 246 -0.26 -8.90 4.20
C PRO A 246 -1.48 -8.33 3.48
N ALA A 247 -1.97 -9.08 2.50
CA ALA A 247 -3.26 -8.77 1.89
C ALA A 247 -4.31 -8.74 2.98
N HIS A 248 -4.45 -9.79 3.79
CA HIS A 248 -5.43 -9.88 4.88
C HIS A 248 -5.06 -9.02 6.08
N GLU A 249 -6.03 -8.23 6.55
CA GLU A 249 -5.97 -7.54 7.84
C GLU A 249 -7.14 -8.05 8.67
N ASN A 250 -6.95 -9.11 9.47
CA ASN A 250 -8.07 -9.68 10.24
C ASN A 250 -8.27 -8.95 11.58
N SER A 251 -7.27 -8.19 12.04
CA SER A 251 -7.37 -7.39 13.27
C SER A 251 -6.33 -6.27 13.35
N GLU A 252 -6.61 -5.27 14.19
CA GLU A 252 -5.65 -4.23 14.55
C GLU A 252 -4.34 -4.82 15.12
N PHE A 253 -4.41 -5.94 15.84
CA PHE A 253 -3.25 -6.62 16.39
C PHE A 253 -2.33 -7.18 15.30
N GLU A 254 -2.89 -7.87 14.30
CA GLU A 254 -2.14 -8.38 13.16
C GLU A 254 -1.51 -7.25 12.35
N ARG A 255 -2.25 -6.15 12.13
CA ARG A 255 -1.72 -4.94 11.48
C ARG A 255 -0.48 -4.42 12.22
N LYS A 256 -0.55 -4.29 13.55
CA LYS A 256 0.59 -3.82 14.36
C LYS A 256 1.79 -4.76 14.29
N ILE A 257 1.57 -6.08 14.22
CA ILE A 257 2.66 -7.04 13.99
C ILE A 257 3.29 -6.82 12.62
N ALA A 258 2.47 -6.68 11.56
CA ALA A 258 2.96 -6.43 10.21
C ALA A 258 3.79 -5.14 10.15
N PHE A 259 3.32 -4.05 10.76
CA PHE A 259 4.05 -2.78 10.85
C PHE A 259 5.39 -2.90 11.57
N ARG A 260 5.44 -3.64 12.68
CA ARG A 260 6.69 -3.92 13.39
C ARG A 260 7.68 -4.70 12.54
N LEU A 261 7.23 -5.76 11.87
CA LEU A 261 8.07 -6.56 10.99
C LEU A 261 8.58 -5.72 9.81
N PHE A 262 7.69 -4.93 9.20
CA PHE A 262 8.02 -4.01 8.13
C PHE A 262 9.09 -2.99 8.55
N ALA A 263 8.86 -2.27 9.66
CA ALA A 263 9.81 -1.29 10.18
C ALA A 263 11.15 -1.94 10.56
N ARG A 264 11.13 -3.14 11.17
CA ARG A 264 12.34 -3.88 11.49
C ARG A 264 13.13 -4.25 10.23
N THR A 265 12.49 -4.85 9.22
CA THR A 265 13.16 -5.20 7.97
C THR A 265 13.71 -3.98 7.25
N LEU A 266 12.98 -2.87 7.27
CA LEU A 266 13.43 -1.61 6.66
C LEU A 266 14.66 -1.02 7.36
N THR A 267 14.78 -1.22 8.67
CA THR A 267 15.77 -0.53 9.51
C THR A 267 16.95 -1.40 9.97
N GLN A 268 16.86 -2.73 9.87
CA GLN A 268 17.80 -3.67 10.47
C GLN A 268 19.28 -3.45 10.10
N ASP A 269 19.55 -2.94 8.90
CA ASP A 269 20.91 -2.81 8.36
C ASP A 269 21.53 -1.41 8.58
N TRP A 270 20.77 -0.48 9.16
CA TRP A 270 21.23 0.90 9.34
C TRP A 270 22.23 1.08 10.49
N ASP A 271 22.35 0.11 11.40
CA ASP A 271 23.36 0.09 12.46
C ASP A 271 24.79 -0.12 11.93
N LYS A 272 24.92 -0.63 10.71
CA LYS A 272 26.18 -0.87 10.02
C LYS A 272 26.70 0.35 9.27
N VAL A 273 25.92 1.43 9.15
CA VAL A 273 26.32 2.62 8.38
C VAL A 273 27.43 3.38 9.11
N ASP A 274 28.52 3.67 8.40
CA ASP A 274 29.67 4.41 8.93
C ASP A 274 29.62 5.89 8.54
N TYR A 275 29.05 6.71 9.43
CA TYR A 275 29.04 8.18 9.28
C TYR A 275 30.36 8.86 9.70
N LYS A 276 31.30 8.12 10.31
CA LYS A 276 32.57 8.69 10.78
C LYS A 276 33.61 8.76 9.67
N ASN A 277 33.40 8.02 8.58
CA ASN A 277 34.26 8.09 7.41
C ASN A 277 34.16 9.45 6.73
N LYS A 278 35.13 10.33 7.02
CA LYS A 278 35.21 11.70 6.48
C LYS A 278 35.44 11.76 4.97
N GLU A 279 35.85 10.66 4.34
CA GLU A 279 36.05 10.60 2.90
C GLU A 279 34.72 10.49 2.14
N LYS A 280 33.66 9.99 2.81
CA LYS A 280 32.32 9.89 2.24
C LYS A 280 31.55 11.19 2.48
N LYS A 281 31.43 12.02 1.43
CA LYS A 281 30.55 13.21 1.45
C LYS A 281 29.08 12.77 1.36
N ILE A 282 28.50 12.38 2.50
CA ILE A 282 27.06 12.05 2.59
C ILE A 282 26.26 13.36 2.52
N LYS A 283 25.25 13.40 1.63
CA LYS A 283 24.33 14.54 1.50
C LYS A 283 23.56 14.72 2.82
N GLN A 284 23.37 15.97 3.26
CA GLN A 284 22.74 16.27 4.56
C GLN A 284 21.35 15.62 4.76
N PRO A 285 20.44 15.61 3.77
CA PRO A 285 19.14 14.94 3.94
C PRO A 285 19.26 13.44 4.16
N VAL A 286 20.17 12.77 3.44
CA VAL A 286 20.44 11.33 3.63
C VAL A 286 20.93 11.08 5.05
N LYS A 287 21.89 11.87 5.53
CA LYS A 287 22.37 11.76 6.93
C LYS A 287 21.23 11.90 7.94
N ALA A 288 20.32 12.86 7.74
CA ALA A 288 19.19 13.09 8.62
C ALA A 288 18.17 11.93 8.58
N PHE A 289 17.84 11.42 7.39
CA PHE A 289 16.98 10.25 7.23
C PHE A 289 17.60 9.02 7.89
N SER A 290 18.89 8.77 7.68
CA SER A 290 19.56 7.63 8.28
C SER A 290 19.62 7.72 9.81
N ALA A 291 19.75 8.92 10.37
CA ALA A 291 19.65 9.11 11.82
C ALA A 291 18.28 8.67 12.36
N VAL A 292 17.18 9.00 11.67
CA VAL A 292 15.83 8.50 12.02
C VAL A 292 15.79 6.97 11.95
N LEU A 293 16.27 6.37 10.86
CA LEU A 293 16.23 4.92 10.64
C LEU A 293 17.07 4.15 11.68
N VAL A 294 18.21 4.69 12.12
CA VAL A 294 19.02 4.13 13.21
C VAL A 294 18.27 4.16 14.55
N ASN A 295 17.55 5.24 14.85
CA ASN A 295 16.72 5.31 16.07
C ASN A 295 15.62 4.25 16.04
N VAL A 296 14.90 4.15 14.92
CA VAL A 296 13.85 3.14 14.73
C VAL A 296 14.41 1.73 14.85
N ARG A 297 15.59 1.46 14.27
CA ARG A 297 16.29 0.17 14.44
C ARG A 297 16.49 -0.15 15.92
N ASN A 298 17.05 0.80 16.69
CA ASN A 298 17.28 0.60 18.12
C ASN A 298 15.96 0.31 18.86
N TRP A 299 14.89 1.01 18.50
CA TRP A 299 13.56 0.79 19.08
C TRP A 299 13.00 -0.59 18.72
N THR A 300 13.15 -1.05 17.48
CA THR A 300 12.71 -2.40 17.03
C THR A 300 13.50 -3.53 17.71
N SER A 301 14.74 -3.28 18.11
CA SER A 301 15.62 -4.28 18.73
C SER A 301 15.41 -4.44 20.24
N HIS A 302 14.87 -3.41 20.91
CA HIS A 302 14.68 -3.37 22.37
C HIS A 302 13.20 -3.37 22.79
N ASP A 303 12.34 -4.01 21.99
CA ASP A 303 10.88 -4.14 22.19
C ASP A 303 10.22 -2.82 22.60
N ALA A 304 10.59 -1.74 21.90
CA ALA A 304 10.03 -0.43 22.20
C ALA A 304 8.53 -0.45 21.92
N LYS A 305 7.76 -0.14 22.96
CA LYS A 305 6.31 0.05 22.87
C LYS A 305 5.92 1.11 21.82
N ALA A 306 6.83 1.99 21.37
CA ALA A 306 6.64 2.90 20.24
C ALA A 306 5.97 2.24 19.03
N LEU A 307 6.45 1.04 18.65
CA LEU A 307 5.95 0.36 17.46
C LEU A 307 4.55 -0.24 17.65
N SER A 308 3.99 -0.18 18.86
CA SER A 308 2.60 -0.59 19.13
C SER A 308 1.58 0.48 18.77
N VAL A 309 2.02 1.73 18.60
CA VAL A 309 1.14 2.88 18.30
C VAL A 309 1.35 3.44 16.90
N MET A 310 2.23 2.82 16.10
CA MET A 310 2.45 3.26 14.72
C MET A 310 1.19 3.07 13.87
N ASP A 311 0.86 4.08 13.09
CA ASP A 311 -0.20 4.07 12.09
C ASP A 311 0.37 3.94 10.66
N GLU A 312 -0.52 3.93 9.67
CA GLU A 312 -0.16 3.85 8.26
C GLU A 312 0.73 5.02 7.80
N GLY A 313 0.53 6.20 8.38
CA GLY A 313 1.32 7.40 8.10
C GLY A 313 2.75 7.30 8.60
N ASP A 314 2.95 6.72 9.79
CA ASP A 314 4.28 6.47 10.35
C ASP A 314 5.06 5.48 9.45
N ILE A 315 4.39 4.42 8.97
CA ILE A 315 5.03 3.43 8.09
C ILE A 315 5.29 4.01 6.69
N ALA A 316 4.37 4.79 6.14
CA ALA A 316 4.60 5.52 4.89
C ALA A 316 5.80 6.46 5.00
N TYR A 317 5.88 7.24 6.09
CA TYR A 317 6.99 8.13 6.37
C TYR A 317 8.33 7.38 6.39
N LEU A 318 8.40 6.28 7.16
CA LEU A 318 9.61 5.47 7.26
C LEU A 318 10.02 4.89 5.92
N PHE A 319 9.06 4.35 5.16
CA PHE A 319 9.31 3.81 3.83
C PHE A 319 9.90 4.87 2.90
N LEU A 320 9.29 6.06 2.81
CA LEU A 320 9.75 7.13 1.93
C LEU A 320 11.18 7.60 2.25
N ILE A 321 11.49 7.86 3.52
CA ILE A 321 12.85 8.29 3.90
C ILE A 321 13.88 7.19 3.70
N ALA A 322 13.49 5.92 3.86
CA ALA A 322 14.35 4.79 3.58
C ALA A 322 14.63 4.65 2.08
N MET A 323 13.62 4.75 1.21
CA MET A 323 13.82 4.71 -0.23
C MET A 323 14.72 5.86 -0.71
N ARG A 324 14.50 7.09 -0.22
CA ARG A 324 15.36 8.25 -0.53
C ARG A 324 16.77 8.15 0.04
N SER A 325 16.99 7.33 1.06
CA SER A 325 18.33 7.07 1.60
C SER A 325 19.03 5.90 0.92
N CYS A 326 18.27 4.94 0.40
CA CYS A 326 18.78 3.73 -0.25
C CYS A 326 19.02 3.91 -1.74
N PHE A 327 18.29 4.79 -2.42
CA PHE A 327 18.30 4.93 -3.87
C PHE A 327 18.66 6.35 -4.31
N GLU A 328 19.45 6.46 -5.38
CA GLU A 328 19.72 7.76 -6.00
C GLU A 328 18.52 8.18 -6.86
N LEU A 329 17.66 9.03 -6.28
CA LEU A 329 16.44 9.55 -6.92
C LEU A 329 16.56 11.05 -7.22
N PRO A 330 15.91 11.58 -8.27
CA PRO A 330 15.93 13.01 -8.60
C PRO A 330 15.37 13.87 -7.46
N ASN A 331 16.11 14.89 -7.02
CA ASN A 331 15.68 15.75 -5.91
C ASN A 331 14.60 16.78 -6.29
N ASP A 332 14.51 17.10 -7.58
CA ASP A 332 13.62 18.11 -8.15
C ASP A 332 12.25 17.54 -8.54
N LYS A 333 12.09 16.21 -8.53
CA LYS A 333 10.87 15.53 -8.92
C LYS A 333 10.44 14.51 -7.84
N LEU A 334 9.12 14.41 -7.67
CA LEU A 334 8.51 13.31 -6.91
C LEU A 334 8.24 12.12 -7.82
N GLU A 335 8.55 10.93 -7.33
CA GLU A 335 8.06 9.69 -7.90
C GLU A 335 6.55 9.55 -7.66
N ASP A 336 5.88 8.73 -8.46
CA ASP A 336 4.41 8.63 -8.39
C ASP A 336 3.94 7.97 -7.09
N TYR A 337 4.68 6.98 -6.58
CA TYR A 337 4.41 6.39 -5.27
C TYR A 337 4.58 7.38 -4.12
N GLU A 338 5.50 8.36 -4.24
CA GLU A 338 5.71 9.38 -3.19
C GLU A 338 4.50 10.29 -3.09
N LYS A 339 4.00 10.78 -4.24
CA LYS A 339 2.79 11.61 -4.31
C LYS A 339 1.60 10.93 -3.67
N ALA A 340 1.50 9.60 -3.83
CA ALA A 340 0.38 8.84 -3.33
C ALA A 340 0.50 8.43 -1.85
N LEU A 341 1.72 8.23 -1.33
CA LEU A 341 1.95 7.92 0.08
C LEU A 341 1.94 9.15 0.98
N PHE A 342 2.33 10.32 0.46
CA PHE A 342 2.36 11.56 1.22
C PHE A 342 1.06 11.90 1.96
N PRO A 343 -0.14 11.81 1.34
CA PRO A 343 -1.42 12.02 2.03
C PRO A 343 -1.65 11.15 3.27
N LEU A 344 -1.04 9.95 3.35
CA LEU A 344 -1.16 9.10 4.55
C LEU A 344 -0.39 9.68 5.74
N ILE A 345 0.69 10.42 5.49
CA ILE A 345 1.51 11.04 6.54
C ILE A 345 0.76 12.22 7.16
N GLY A 346 0.00 12.98 6.37
CA GLY A 346 -0.78 14.08 6.89
C GLY A 346 -1.03 15.15 5.84
N ASP A 347 -1.89 16.10 6.20
CA ASP A 347 -2.21 17.23 5.34
C ASP A 347 -1.01 18.15 5.12
N MET A 348 -1.02 18.86 4.00
CA MET A 348 -0.05 19.92 3.74
C MET A 348 -0.26 21.06 4.72
N ALA A 349 0.71 21.30 5.60
CA ALA A 349 0.70 22.47 6.46
C ALA A 349 1.29 23.70 5.75
N ASP A 350 0.65 24.84 5.99
CA ASP A 350 1.27 26.15 5.81
C ASP A 350 2.12 26.42 7.05
N ILE A 351 3.44 26.36 6.88
CA ILE A 351 4.39 26.55 7.97
C ILE A 351 4.76 28.03 8.04
N ASP A 352 4.42 28.67 9.16
CA ASP A 352 5.01 29.95 9.52
C ASP A 352 6.42 29.73 10.08
N MET A 353 7.42 30.39 9.48
CA MET A 353 8.82 30.18 9.86
C MET A 353 9.15 30.66 11.27
N SER A 354 8.42 31.65 11.80
CA SER A 354 8.59 32.13 13.17
C SER A 354 7.98 31.16 14.18
N GLU A 355 6.82 30.59 13.85
CA GLU A 355 6.18 29.54 14.65
C GLU A 355 7.05 28.27 14.67
N LEU A 356 7.53 27.82 13.50
CA LEU A 356 8.44 26.68 13.40
C LEU A 356 9.68 26.86 14.26
N ALA A 357 10.29 28.05 14.27
CA ALA A 357 11.45 28.33 15.11
C ALA A 357 11.12 28.19 16.60
N GLN A 358 9.95 28.66 17.03
CA GLN A 358 9.50 28.53 18.42
C GLN A 358 9.22 27.07 18.79
N ASP A 359 8.51 26.33 17.94
CA ASP A 359 8.20 24.91 18.15
C ASP A 359 9.46 24.05 18.19
N TYR A 360 10.41 24.34 17.30
CA TYR A 360 11.72 23.69 17.27
C TYR A 360 12.47 23.92 18.58
N MET A 361 12.56 25.16 19.06
CA MET A 361 13.22 25.48 20.33
C MET A 361 12.52 24.82 21.51
N ARG A 362 11.19 24.87 21.56
CA ARG A 362 10.39 24.22 22.61
C ARG A 362 10.65 22.72 22.67
N SER A 363 10.65 22.03 21.51
CA SER A 363 10.92 20.59 21.46
C SER A 363 12.32 20.23 21.98
N TYR A 364 13.31 21.09 21.74
CA TYR A 364 14.66 20.90 22.28
C TYR A 364 14.70 21.11 23.79
N GLU A 365 14.09 22.18 24.29
CA GLU A 365 14.02 22.51 25.73
C GLU A 365 13.28 21.45 26.53
N GLU A 366 12.18 20.91 26.00
CA GLU A 366 11.43 19.80 26.59
C GLU A 366 12.29 18.53 26.69
N LEU A 367 12.99 18.18 25.62
CA LEU A 367 13.89 17.02 25.61
C LEU A 367 15.05 17.22 26.59
N GLU A 368 15.67 18.41 26.59
CA GLU A 368 16.80 18.74 27.47
C GLU A 368 16.38 18.70 28.94
N SER A 369 15.21 19.24 29.27
CA SER A 369 14.68 19.22 30.64
C SER A 369 14.53 17.78 31.14
N LYS A 370 14.00 16.88 30.30
CA LYS A 370 13.91 15.43 30.63
C LYS A 370 15.28 14.78 30.76
N TYR A 371 16.23 15.15 29.91
CA TYR A 371 17.58 14.57 29.90
C TYR A 371 18.41 14.98 31.12
N VAL A 372 18.38 16.27 31.50
CA VAL A 372 19.07 16.81 32.68
C VAL A 372 18.53 16.18 33.97
N LEU A 373 17.21 15.99 34.08
CA LEU A 373 16.60 15.32 35.23
C LEU A 373 17.11 13.89 35.48
N LEU A 374 17.74 13.26 34.49
CA LEU A 374 18.30 11.90 34.60
C LEU A 374 19.79 11.87 34.94
N ASN A 375 20.42 13.02 35.21
CA ASN A 375 21.87 13.10 35.51
C ASN A 375 22.77 12.46 34.42
N MET A 376 22.35 12.48 33.15
CA MET A 376 23.12 11.93 32.03
C MET A 376 24.19 12.94 31.55
N ALA A 377 25.02 13.39 32.48
CA ALA A 377 25.67 14.71 32.46
C ALA A 377 26.92 14.88 31.56
N ASP A 378 27.18 14.06 30.55
CA ASP A 378 28.55 14.06 29.97
C ASP A 378 28.72 13.85 28.46
N SER A 379 27.89 14.46 27.62
CA SER A 379 28.16 14.44 26.18
C SER A 379 27.56 15.59 25.37
N LYS A 380 28.33 16.04 24.39
CA LYS A 380 27.92 16.92 23.28
C LYS A 380 27.05 16.15 22.29
N ASP A 381 25.98 15.54 22.78
CA ASP A 381 25.23 14.56 22.02
C ASP A 381 24.12 15.19 21.17
N TYR A 382 24.02 14.70 19.94
CA TYR A 382 22.99 15.03 18.97
C TYR A 382 21.58 14.75 19.55
N PHE A 383 20.57 15.48 19.08
CA PHE A 383 19.17 15.31 19.51
C PHE A 383 18.73 13.84 19.49
N SER A 384 19.06 13.13 18.41
CA SER A 384 18.80 11.70 18.23
C SER A 384 19.41 10.80 19.31
N ILE A 385 20.61 11.11 19.80
CA ILE A 385 21.26 10.32 20.86
C ILE A 385 20.52 10.51 22.20
N ARG A 386 20.11 11.75 22.50
CA ARG A 386 19.33 12.07 23.71
C ARG A 386 17.98 11.35 23.70
N VAL A 387 17.31 11.29 22.55
CA VAL A 387 16.07 10.52 22.39
C VAL A 387 16.28 9.05 22.72
N ASN A 388 17.33 8.41 22.18
CA ASN A 388 17.63 7.01 22.49
C ASN A 388 17.93 6.79 23.98
N ALA A 389 18.68 7.70 24.61
CA ALA A 389 18.98 7.61 26.03
C ALA A 389 17.72 7.66 26.91
N LEU A 390 16.79 8.57 26.60
CA LEU A 390 15.49 8.65 27.27
C LEU A 390 14.62 7.40 27.03
N GLN A 391 14.68 6.82 25.84
CA GLN A 391 13.95 5.59 25.50
C GLN A 391 14.48 4.41 26.33
N GLN A 392 15.80 4.24 26.42
CA GLN A 392 16.43 3.20 27.24
C GLN A 392 16.10 3.38 28.74
N GLY A 393 15.97 4.61 29.21
CA GLY A 393 15.53 4.93 30.56
C GLY A 393 14.04 4.70 30.83
N GLY A 394 13.24 4.30 29.83
CA GLY A 394 11.80 4.10 29.95
C GLY A 394 11.01 5.36 30.28
N LYS A 395 11.54 6.54 29.91
CA LYS A 395 10.98 7.85 30.28
C LYS A 395 10.13 8.52 29.19
N ILE A 396 9.94 7.83 28.08
CA ILE A 396 9.14 8.32 26.97
C ILE A 396 7.99 7.33 26.73
N THR A 397 6.77 7.85 26.68
CA THR A 397 5.58 7.08 26.31
C THR A 397 5.61 6.67 24.84
N PRO A 398 4.86 5.65 24.41
CA PRO A 398 4.80 5.26 23.00
C PRO A 398 4.39 6.41 22.05
N VAL A 399 3.44 7.24 22.48
CA VAL A 399 2.95 8.38 21.69
C VAL A 399 4.03 9.45 21.55
N GLU A 400 4.72 9.79 22.64
CA GLU A 400 5.85 10.71 22.58
C GLU A 400 6.99 10.15 21.71
N GLN A 401 7.24 8.84 21.72
CA GLN A 401 8.25 8.21 20.84
C GLN A 401 7.89 8.40 19.35
N ALA A 402 6.61 8.23 18.99
CA ALA A 402 6.14 8.49 17.63
C ALA A 402 6.31 9.97 17.24
N LYS A 403 6.04 10.92 18.15
CA LYS A 403 6.31 12.35 17.92
C LYS A 403 7.81 12.64 17.72
N LEU A 404 8.66 12.07 18.56
CA LEU A 404 10.12 12.26 18.52
C LEU A 404 10.74 11.78 17.22
N LEU A 405 10.17 10.76 16.58
CA LEU A 405 10.58 10.25 15.26
C LEU A 405 10.61 11.35 14.20
N TYR A 406 9.59 12.20 14.18
CA TYR A 406 9.50 13.33 13.26
C TYR A 406 10.41 14.49 13.68
N GLN A 407 10.49 14.76 14.98
CA GLN A 407 11.36 15.81 15.51
C GLN A 407 12.84 15.51 15.24
N ILE A 408 13.29 14.26 15.31
CA ILE A 408 14.66 13.87 14.94
C ILE A 408 14.99 14.37 13.54
N LEU A 409 14.08 14.23 12.56
CA LEU A 409 14.34 14.71 11.21
C LEU A 409 14.56 16.23 11.19
N TRP A 410 13.67 16.98 11.84
CA TRP A 410 13.80 18.44 11.93
C TRP A 410 15.14 18.85 12.52
N HIS A 411 15.52 18.27 13.66
CA HIS A 411 16.77 18.57 14.33
C HIS A 411 17.97 18.20 13.49
N GLU A 412 17.99 17.02 12.86
CA GLU A 412 19.13 16.59 12.03
C GLU A 412 19.26 17.38 10.72
N LEU A 413 18.17 17.95 10.19
CA LEU A 413 18.22 18.84 9.02
C LEU A 413 18.74 20.24 9.37
N HIS A 414 18.47 20.74 10.58
CA HIS A 414 18.70 22.14 10.96
C HIS A 414 19.82 22.33 11.98
N TRP A 415 20.50 21.26 12.41
CA TRP A 415 21.58 21.34 13.40
C TRP A 415 22.83 22.03 12.84
N GLY A 416 22.93 23.34 13.09
CA GLY A 416 24.21 24.06 13.17
C GLY A 416 24.84 23.86 14.55
N ARG A 417 26.18 23.93 14.65
CA ARG A 417 26.93 23.70 15.91
C ARG A 417 26.55 24.62 17.09
N ASP A 418 25.74 25.65 16.86
CA ASP A 418 25.54 26.75 17.79
C ASP A 418 24.18 26.75 18.51
N LYS A 419 23.41 25.65 18.48
CA LYS A 419 22.09 25.53 19.15
C LYS A 419 21.04 26.58 18.72
N VAL A 420 21.27 27.26 17.61
CA VAL A 420 20.33 28.23 17.03
C VAL A 420 19.64 27.56 15.85
N PHE A 421 18.31 27.59 15.82
CA PHE A 421 17.54 27.26 14.63
C PHE A 421 17.98 28.20 13.50
N SER A 422 18.74 27.67 12.56
CA SER A 422 19.20 28.40 11.38
C SER A 422 18.69 27.66 10.15
N PRO A 423 17.50 28.02 9.63
CA PRO A 423 17.02 27.42 8.41
C PRO A 423 18.04 27.72 7.32
N GLN A 424 18.69 26.69 6.79
CA GLN A 424 19.64 26.91 5.69
C GLN A 424 18.86 27.51 4.51
N PRO A 425 19.28 28.68 4.00
CA PRO A 425 18.65 29.27 2.82
C PRO A 425 18.68 28.25 1.68
N GLY A 426 17.53 27.81 1.18
CA GLY A 426 17.46 26.79 0.13
C GLY A 426 16.51 25.63 0.39
N TYR A 427 16.31 25.23 1.65
CA TYR A 427 15.54 24.01 1.97
C TYR A 427 14.09 24.07 1.48
N PHE A 428 13.46 25.24 1.58
CA PHE A 428 12.07 25.47 1.14
C PHE A 428 11.97 26.08 -0.27
N SER A 429 13.09 26.33 -0.95
CA SER A 429 13.08 27.00 -2.26
C SER A 429 13.40 26.10 -3.45
N LYS A 430 13.78 24.82 -3.24
CA LYS A 430 13.73 23.65 -4.16
C LYS A 430 14.50 22.45 -3.57
N PRO A 431 13.78 21.49 -2.94
CA PRO A 431 13.50 20.19 -3.59
C PRO A 431 12.05 19.71 -3.36
N ALA A 432 11.44 19.06 -4.35
CA ALA A 432 10.03 18.67 -4.28
C ALA A 432 9.73 17.69 -3.12
N PHE A 433 10.65 16.77 -2.83
CA PHE A 433 10.44 15.76 -1.79
C PHE A 433 10.52 16.32 -0.37
N LEU A 434 11.61 17.03 -0.04
CA LEU A 434 11.84 17.45 1.34
C LEU A 434 10.85 18.53 1.80
N ASP A 435 10.47 19.45 0.91
CA ASP A 435 9.44 20.45 1.20
C ASP A 435 8.09 19.77 1.47
N GLN A 436 7.67 18.83 0.62
CA GLN A 436 6.43 18.07 0.82
C GLN A 436 6.46 17.23 2.11
N LEU A 437 7.57 16.55 2.36
CA LEU A 437 7.75 15.73 3.57
C LEU A 437 7.66 16.59 4.82
N THR A 438 8.45 17.68 4.91
CA THR A 438 8.50 18.55 6.10
C THR A 438 7.16 19.21 6.39
N ARG A 439 6.44 19.67 5.36
CA ARG A 439 5.08 20.22 5.51
C ARG A 439 4.07 19.23 6.04
N ARG A 440 4.17 17.96 5.66
CA ARG A 440 3.23 16.91 6.10
C ARG A 440 3.52 16.38 7.49
N ILE A 441 4.79 16.33 7.88
CA ILE A 441 5.17 15.89 9.23
C ILE A 441 5.10 17.02 10.26
N TYR A 442 4.96 18.29 9.87
CA TYR A 442 5.00 19.42 10.80
C TYR A 442 3.99 19.29 11.94
N ARG A 443 2.71 19.02 11.64
CA ARG A 443 1.68 18.80 12.65
C ARG A 443 1.98 17.59 13.54
N ARG A 444 2.42 16.47 12.94
CA ARG A 444 2.85 15.27 13.70
C ARG A 444 4.07 15.52 14.59
N SER A 445 4.90 16.50 14.23
CA SER A 445 6.12 16.84 14.97
C SER A 445 5.83 17.70 16.20
N PHE A 446 4.86 18.61 16.13
CA PHE A 446 4.70 19.66 17.14
C PHE A 446 3.30 19.79 17.74
N HIS A 447 2.24 19.39 17.01
CA HIS A 447 0.83 19.72 17.29
C HIS A 447 -0.08 18.50 17.55
N SER A 448 0.50 17.34 17.88
CA SER A 448 -0.21 16.07 18.17
C SER A 448 -0.70 15.94 19.60
#